data_AF-A0A969LR49-F1
#
_entry.id   AF-A0A969LR49-F1
#
_cell.length_a   1.000
_cell.length_b   1.000
_cell.length_c   1.000
_cell.angle_alpha   90.00
_cell.angle_beta   90.00
_cell.angle_gamma   90.00
#
_symmetry.space_group_name_H-M   'P 1'
#
loop_
_entity.id
_entity.type
_entity.pdbx_description
1 polymer ?
#
loop_
_entity_poly.entity_id
_entity_poly.type
_entity_poly.pdbx_seq_one_letter_code
_entity_poly.pdbx_strand_id
1 'polypeptide(L)'
;MEFSERSLRVLHFDEPQLEFAHGQTTPHPKDGLFLFGPFGKATRAREIRLGLIGTPKGIDYFKQWGEQIKKRVDVPPPGKSERKDRIHLANFPGLEEAYGITFDAKDLVAYPIDPKEIDQATRILNLHEAVSKTVKLFASKARRHFHNEERSVDVWILIIPEIIFDRCRPGSKRLGVPMEKVILAKGSDSALIFLYSAI
;
A
#
# COMPACT_ATOMS: atom_id res chain seq x y z
N MET A 1 -36.54 -23.33 -24.39
CA MET A 1 -36.20 -22.40 -25.48
C MET A 1 -34.79 -22.78 -25.90
N GLU A 2 -34.66 -23.55 -26.98
CA GLU A 2 -33.36 -23.89 -27.55
C GLU A 2 -32.95 -22.77 -28.50
N PHE A 3 -31.79 -22.15 -28.26
CA PHE A 3 -31.24 -21.16 -29.17
C PHE A 3 -30.65 -21.88 -30.40
N SER A 4 -31.04 -21.44 -31.60
CA SER A 4 -30.63 -22.04 -32.88
C SER A 4 -29.15 -21.83 -33.21
N GLU A 5 -28.47 -20.94 -32.50
CA GLU A 5 -27.04 -20.65 -32.66
C GLU A 5 -26.33 -20.91 -31.32
N ARG A 6 -25.43 -21.90 -31.29
CA ARG A 6 -24.60 -22.24 -30.12
C ARG A 6 -23.24 -21.53 -30.14
N SER A 7 -23.15 -20.35 -30.73
CA SER A 7 -21.90 -19.58 -30.79
C SER A 7 -22.06 -18.26 -30.05
N LEU A 8 -21.29 -18.10 -28.98
CA LEU A 8 -21.08 -16.79 -28.38
C LEU A 8 -20.29 -15.94 -29.37
N ARG A 9 -20.78 -14.74 -29.68
CA ARG A 9 -20.00 -13.77 -30.47
C ARG A 9 -18.83 -13.30 -29.60
N VAL A 10 -17.62 -13.74 -29.95
CA VAL A 10 -16.38 -13.30 -29.30
C VAL A 10 -15.81 -12.14 -30.10
N LEU A 11 -15.67 -10.99 -29.45
CA LEU A 11 -14.93 -9.85 -29.98
C LEU A 11 -13.54 -9.88 -29.35
N HIS A 12 -12.50 -9.91 -30.19
CA HIS A 12 -11.11 -9.77 -29.76
C HIS A 12 -10.70 -8.31 -29.96
N PHE A 13 -10.20 -7.69 -28.90
CA PHE A 13 -9.59 -6.37 -28.94
C PHE A 13 -8.10 -6.52 -28.71
N ASP A 14 -7.30 -5.85 -29.54
CA ASP A 14 -5.86 -5.80 -29.33
C ASP A 14 -5.56 -5.01 -28.05
N GLU A 15 -4.47 -5.37 -27.37
CA GLU A 15 -4.04 -4.69 -26.17
C GLU A 15 -3.69 -3.22 -26.50
N PRO A 16 -4.25 -2.24 -25.77
CA PRO A 16 -4.00 -0.84 -26.07
C PRO A 16 -2.53 -0.49 -25.83
N GLN A 17 -2.01 0.41 -26.66
CA GLN A 17 -0.70 0.99 -26.43
C GLN A 17 -0.78 2.00 -25.28
N LEU A 18 0.16 1.92 -24.34
CA LEU A 18 0.35 2.90 -23.28
C LEU A 18 1.46 3.87 -23.67
N GLU A 19 1.28 5.15 -23.41
CA GLU A 19 2.29 6.19 -23.67
C GLU A 19 3.12 6.51 -22.41
N PHE A 20 4.42 6.71 -22.62
CA PHE A 20 5.44 6.97 -21.61
C PHE A 20 6.22 8.25 -21.92
N ALA A 21 7.34 8.49 -21.23
CA ALA A 21 8.14 9.69 -21.50
C ALA A 21 8.55 9.78 -22.98
N HIS A 22 8.68 11.01 -23.47
CA HIS A 22 9.11 11.31 -24.85
C HIS A 22 8.20 10.71 -25.94
N GLY A 23 6.92 10.45 -25.65
CA GLY A 23 5.95 9.92 -26.61
C GLY A 23 6.20 8.47 -27.02
N GLN A 24 6.99 7.73 -26.23
CA GLN A 24 7.24 6.30 -26.48
C GLN A 24 6.03 5.48 -26.06
N THR A 25 5.75 4.39 -26.78
CA THR A 25 4.60 3.54 -26.49
C THR A 25 4.97 2.06 -26.35
N THR A 26 4.31 1.37 -25.43
CA THR A 26 4.38 -0.09 -25.30
C THR A 26 3.09 -0.59 -24.64
N PRO A 27 2.61 -1.81 -24.96
CA PRO A 27 1.44 -2.36 -24.28
C PRO A 27 1.73 -2.65 -22.80
N HIS A 28 2.98 -2.96 -22.44
CA HIS A 28 3.30 -3.42 -21.08
C HIS A 28 3.78 -2.30 -20.14
N PRO A 29 3.08 -2.03 -19.03
CA PRO A 29 3.36 -0.88 -18.17
C PRO A 29 4.74 -0.94 -17.51
N LYS A 30 5.15 -2.10 -17.01
CA LYS A 30 6.44 -2.24 -16.30
C LYS A 30 7.62 -2.01 -17.24
N ASP A 31 7.49 -2.45 -18.49
CA ASP A 31 8.56 -2.32 -19.48
C ASP A 31 8.65 -0.87 -19.92
N GLY A 32 7.50 -0.21 -20.14
CA GLY A 32 7.47 1.20 -20.46
C GLY A 32 8.08 2.08 -19.36
N LEU A 33 7.72 1.84 -18.10
CA LEU A 33 8.33 2.57 -16.98
C LEU A 33 9.83 2.30 -16.83
N PHE A 34 10.29 1.07 -17.10
CA PHE A 34 11.70 0.72 -17.02
C PHE A 34 12.52 1.31 -18.18
N LEU A 35 12.01 1.24 -19.41
CA LEU A 35 12.72 1.66 -20.62
C LEU A 35 12.63 3.18 -20.86
N PHE A 36 11.47 3.76 -20.59
CA PHE A 36 11.14 5.14 -20.97
C PHE A 36 10.86 6.03 -19.75
N GLY A 37 10.40 5.46 -18.63
CA GLY A 37 9.99 6.23 -17.45
C GLY A 37 8.56 6.76 -17.58
N PRO A 38 8.07 7.53 -16.59
CA PRO A 38 6.68 7.94 -16.51
C PRO A 38 6.30 8.94 -17.61
N PHE A 39 5.04 8.92 -18.02
CA PHE A 39 4.48 9.96 -18.87
C PHE A 39 4.67 11.35 -18.24
N GLY A 40 5.03 12.34 -19.05
CA GLY A 40 5.26 13.71 -18.57
C GLY A 40 6.43 13.83 -17.59
N LYS A 41 7.44 12.94 -17.67
CA LYS A 41 8.64 12.98 -16.83
C LYS A 41 9.23 14.40 -16.79
N ALA A 42 9.14 15.02 -15.62
CA ALA A 42 9.75 16.32 -15.38
C ALA A 42 11.27 16.20 -15.35
N THR A 43 11.98 17.30 -15.65
CA THR A 43 13.45 17.36 -15.61
C THR A 43 14.02 17.06 -14.22
N ARG A 44 13.21 17.26 -13.16
CA ARG A 44 13.57 16.96 -11.78
C ARG A 44 12.43 16.18 -11.12
N ALA A 45 12.77 15.17 -10.32
CA ALA A 45 11.78 14.48 -9.52
C ALA A 45 11.07 15.42 -8.54
N ARG A 46 9.76 15.22 -8.42
CA ARG A 46 8.97 15.89 -7.39
C ARG A 46 9.29 15.23 -6.03
N GLU A 47 9.77 16.03 -5.10
CA GLU A 47 9.93 15.59 -3.72
C GLU A 47 8.57 15.60 -3.01
N ILE A 48 8.19 14.45 -2.44
CA ILE A 48 6.95 14.28 -1.67
C ILE A 48 7.27 14.10 -0.19
N ARG A 49 6.41 14.65 0.67
CA ARG A 49 6.51 14.58 2.13
C ARG A 49 5.70 13.39 2.62
N LEU A 50 6.36 12.48 3.32
CA LEU A 50 5.73 11.26 3.83
C LEU A 50 5.43 11.38 5.33
N GLY A 51 4.24 10.92 5.71
CA GLY A 51 3.83 10.69 7.09
C GLY A 51 3.73 9.20 7.37
N LEU A 52 4.34 8.73 8.46
CA LEU A 52 4.37 7.33 8.86
C LEU A 52 3.58 7.13 10.16
N ILE A 53 2.73 6.12 10.19
CA ILE A 53 2.00 5.72 11.39
C ILE A 53 2.15 4.21 11.57
N GLY A 54 2.65 3.77 12.72
CA GLY A 54 2.86 2.36 12.98
C GLY A 54 3.60 2.13 14.29
N THR A 55 3.97 0.89 14.57
CA THR A 55 4.84 0.59 15.72
C THR A 55 6.24 1.17 15.48
N PRO A 56 7.03 1.45 16.54
CA PRO A 56 8.42 1.90 16.37
C PRO A 56 9.22 0.99 15.43
N LYS A 57 9.12 -0.33 15.64
CA LYS A 57 9.74 -1.35 14.79
C LYS A 57 9.27 -1.28 13.33
N GLY A 58 7.98 -1.10 13.11
CA GLY A 58 7.42 -0.97 11.76
C GLY A 58 7.92 0.29 11.04
N ILE A 59 7.99 1.41 11.75
CA ILE A 59 8.54 2.67 11.22
C ILE A 59 10.01 2.49 10.83
N ASP A 60 10.81 1.81 11.64
CA ASP A 60 12.21 1.54 11.33
C ASP A 60 12.37 0.64 10.09
N TYR A 61 11.51 -0.37 9.92
CA TYR A 61 11.49 -1.17 8.70
C TYR A 61 11.14 -0.34 7.47
N PHE A 62 10.15 0.53 7.57
CA PHE A 62 9.80 1.42 6.46
C PHE A 62 10.96 2.33 6.09
N LYS A 63 11.68 2.92 7.05
CA LYS A 63 12.83 3.78 6.76
C LYS A 63 13.92 3.04 5.98
N GLN A 64 14.22 1.81 6.37
CA GLN A 64 15.20 0.96 5.67
C GLN A 64 14.72 0.60 4.26
N TRP A 65 13.46 0.17 4.13
CA TRP A 65 12.86 -0.13 2.83
C TRP A 65 12.76 1.10 1.92
N GLY A 66 12.48 2.27 2.49
CA GLY A 66 12.37 3.54 1.79
C GLY A 66 13.67 3.93 1.08
N GLU A 67 14.81 3.66 1.70
CA GLU A 67 16.12 3.84 1.07
C GLU A 67 16.40 2.82 -0.04
N GLN A 68 15.79 1.63 0.02
CA GLN A 68 15.94 0.59 -1.00
C GLN A 68 15.07 0.87 -2.23
N ILE A 69 13.81 1.29 -2.05
CA ILE A 69 12.89 1.55 -3.17
C ILE A 69 13.32 2.78 -4.01
N LYS A 70 14.10 3.69 -3.44
CA LYS A 70 14.71 4.79 -4.21
C LYS A 70 15.76 4.29 -5.23
N LYS A 71 16.26 3.06 -5.06
CA LYS A 71 17.32 2.47 -5.89
C LYS A 71 16.73 1.44 -6.85
N ARG A 72 17.54 1.07 -7.85
CA ARG A 72 17.23 -0.03 -8.75
C ARG A 72 17.12 -1.34 -7.97
N VAL A 73 16.06 -2.10 -8.24
CA VAL A 73 15.86 -3.47 -7.74
C VAL A 73 15.91 -4.42 -8.91
N ASP A 74 16.96 -5.25 -8.93
CA ASP A 74 17.15 -6.23 -9.98
C ASP A 74 16.21 -7.42 -9.79
N VAL A 75 15.71 -7.91 -10.92
CA VAL A 75 14.98 -9.15 -10.99
C VAL A 75 15.94 -10.29 -10.66
N PRO A 76 15.59 -11.17 -9.70
CA PRO A 76 16.44 -12.29 -9.36
C PRO A 76 16.58 -13.25 -10.54
N PRO A 77 17.73 -13.95 -10.67
CA PRO A 77 17.90 -14.97 -11.69
C PRO A 77 16.80 -16.03 -11.58
N PRO A 78 16.37 -16.63 -12.71
CA PRO A 78 15.30 -17.62 -12.72
C PRO A 78 15.60 -18.79 -11.78
N GLY A 79 14.61 -19.17 -10.96
CA GLY A 79 14.67 -20.40 -10.18
C GLY A 79 14.61 -21.66 -11.06
N LYS A 80 14.88 -22.83 -10.45
CA LYS A 80 14.92 -24.13 -11.17
C LYS A 80 13.60 -24.51 -11.86
N SER A 81 12.47 -23.97 -11.40
CA SER A 81 11.13 -24.22 -11.93
C SER A 81 10.62 -23.12 -12.85
N GLU A 82 11.41 -22.07 -13.09
CA GLU A 82 10.97 -20.93 -13.91
C GLU A 82 11.35 -21.11 -15.38
N ARG A 83 10.53 -20.54 -16.26
CA ARG A 83 10.83 -20.50 -17.70
C ARG A 83 12.07 -19.64 -17.95
N LYS A 84 12.86 -20.02 -18.96
CA LYS A 84 14.03 -19.23 -19.40
C LYS A 84 13.61 -17.86 -19.93
N ASP A 85 12.53 -17.79 -20.70
CA ASP A 85 11.98 -16.55 -21.23
C ASP A 85 10.96 -15.97 -20.26
N ARG A 86 11.35 -14.91 -19.54
CA ARG A 86 10.52 -14.18 -18.58
C ARG A 86 10.15 -12.82 -19.15
N ILE A 87 9.27 -12.85 -20.16
CA ILE A 87 8.74 -11.65 -20.82
C ILE A 87 8.13 -10.75 -19.75
N HIS A 88 8.27 -9.43 -19.91
CA HIS A 88 7.70 -8.40 -19.03
C HIS A 88 8.26 -8.37 -17.60
N LEU A 89 9.38 -9.04 -17.37
CA LEU A 89 10.06 -9.05 -16.09
C LEU A 89 11.23 -8.05 -16.09
N ALA A 90 10.91 -6.78 -16.29
CA ALA A 90 11.87 -5.69 -16.18
C ALA A 90 12.33 -5.48 -14.71
N ASN A 91 13.54 -4.95 -14.55
CA ASN A 91 14.01 -4.46 -13.24
C ASN A 91 13.15 -3.28 -12.80
N PHE A 92 13.06 -3.06 -11.49
CA PHE A 92 12.50 -1.80 -11.01
C PHE A 92 13.62 -0.75 -11.07
N PRO A 93 13.48 0.34 -11.83
CA PRO A 93 14.59 1.29 -12.04
C PRO A 93 14.85 2.19 -10.82
N GLY A 94 13.97 2.17 -9.83
CA GLY A 94 13.97 3.07 -8.68
C GLY A 94 12.78 4.03 -8.73
N LEU A 95 12.41 4.57 -7.57
CA LEU A 95 11.22 5.41 -7.42
C LEU A 95 11.20 6.63 -8.34
N GLU A 96 12.33 7.32 -8.44
CA GLU A 96 12.49 8.53 -9.26
C GLU A 96 12.39 8.22 -10.75
N GLU A 97 13.07 7.17 -11.22
CA GLU A 97 13.05 6.80 -12.63
C GLU A 97 11.69 6.24 -13.07
N ALA A 98 11.05 5.44 -12.20
CA ALA A 98 9.76 4.82 -12.51
C ALA A 98 8.58 5.80 -12.41
N TYR A 99 8.62 6.76 -11.47
CA TYR A 99 7.44 7.56 -11.14
C TYR A 99 7.69 9.07 -11.08
N GLY A 100 8.93 9.53 -11.29
CA GLY A 100 9.25 10.96 -11.27
C GLY A 100 9.08 11.59 -9.88
N ILE A 101 9.08 10.78 -8.83
CA ILE A 101 8.94 11.22 -7.44
C ILE A 101 10.08 10.70 -6.58
N THR A 102 10.40 11.45 -5.53
CA THR A 102 11.39 11.07 -4.52
C THR A 102 10.94 11.58 -3.16
N PHE A 103 11.61 11.18 -2.09
CA PHE A 103 11.39 11.70 -0.75
C PHE A 103 12.69 11.65 0.06
N ASP A 104 12.82 12.53 1.06
CA ASP A 104 13.91 12.48 2.02
C ASP A 104 13.54 11.57 3.21
N ALA A 105 14.29 10.48 3.39
CA ALA A 105 14.09 9.57 4.51
C ALA A 105 14.49 10.17 5.86
N LYS A 106 15.21 11.29 5.86
CA LYS A 106 15.51 12.08 7.08
C LYS A 106 14.36 13.03 7.42
N ASP A 107 13.56 13.43 6.44
CA ASP A 107 12.48 14.40 6.59
C ASP A 107 11.08 13.74 6.59
N LEU A 108 10.95 12.68 7.40
CA LEU A 108 9.70 11.94 7.58
C LEU A 108 8.95 12.40 8.82
N VAL A 109 7.65 12.66 8.70
CA VAL A 109 6.77 12.81 9.87
C VAL A 109 6.44 11.40 10.37
N ALA A 110 6.69 11.09 11.65
CA ALA A 110 6.43 9.76 12.18
C ALA A 110 5.64 9.82 13.50
N TYR A 111 4.53 9.09 13.55
CA TYR A 111 3.71 8.92 14.73
C TYR A 111 3.74 7.46 15.18
N PRO A 112 4.61 7.11 16.14
CA PRO A 112 4.64 5.77 16.70
C PRO A 112 3.35 5.48 17.50
N ILE A 113 2.92 4.23 17.43
CA ILE A 113 1.84 3.65 18.23
C ILE A 113 2.46 2.57 19.11
N ASP A 114 2.18 2.60 20.42
CA ASP A 114 2.64 1.55 21.32
C ASP A 114 2.05 0.20 20.88
N PRO A 115 2.86 -0.84 20.64
CA PRO A 115 2.37 -2.19 20.35
C PRO A 115 1.33 -2.69 21.36
N LYS A 116 1.40 -2.27 22.63
CA LYS A 116 0.42 -2.62 23.67
C LYS A 116 -0.96 -2.03 23.40
N GLU A 117 -1.05 -0.81 22.86
CA GLU A 117 -2.33 -0.20 22.48
C GLU A 117 -3.00 -0.99 21.35
N ILE A 118 -2.21 -1.48 20.39
CA ILE A 118 -2.70 -2.34 19.31
C ILE A 118 -3.15 -3.69 19.86
N ASP A 119 -2.37 -4.33 20.73
CA ASP A 119 -2.74 -5.59 21.35
C ASP A 119 -4.06 -5.47 22.13
N GLN A 120 -4.21 -4.43 22.95
CA GLN A 120 -5.45 -4.15 23.67
C GLN A 120 -6.64 -3.87 22.74
N ALA A 121 -6.44 -3.07 21.68
CA ALA A 121 -7.51 -2.77 20.72
C ALA A 121 -8.00 -4.03 19.99
N THR A 122 -7.08 -4.95 19.65
CA THR A 122 -7.40 -6.18 18.91
C THR A 122 -7.99 -7.29 19.79
N ARG A 123 -7.85 -7.20 21.12
CA ARG A 123 -8.42 -8.12 22.12
C ARG A 123 -9.89 -7.87 22.47
N ILE A 124 -10.51 -6.84 21.90
CA ILE A 124 -11.93 -6.56 22.15
C ILE A 124 -12.79 -7.72 21.65
N LEU A 125 -13.66 -8.22 22.54
CA LEU A 125 -14.51 -9.39 22.26
C LEU A 125 -15.34 -9.22 20.97
N ASN A 126 -15.98 -8.06 20.79
CA ASN A 126 -16.68 -7.73 19.56
C ASN A 126 -15.69 -7.39 18.43
N LEU A 127 -15.70 -8.17 17.35
CA LEU A 127 -14.78 -7.98 16.21
C LEU A 127 -14.97 -6.61 15.54
N HIS A 128 -16.21 -6.17 15.34
CA HIS A 128 -16.49 -4.87 14.72
C HIS A 128 -15.93 -3.73 15.55
N GLU A 129 -16.03 -3.82 16.88
CA GLU A 129 -15.45 -2.86 17.80
C GLU A 129 -13.92 -2.92 17.80
N ALA A 130 -13.33 -4.12 17.79
CA ALA A 130 -11.88 -4.30 17.70
C ALA A 130 -11.30 -3.65 16.43
N VAL A 131 -11.93 -3.92 15.28
CA VAL A 131 -11.57 -3.31 13.99
C VAL A 131 -11.74 -1.79 14.06
N SER A 132 -12.91 -1.31 14.51
CA SER A 132 -13.19 0.13 14.60
C SER A 132 -12.19 0.86 15.50
N LYS A 133 -11.87 0.31 16.67
CA LYS A 133 -10.91 0.89 17.61
C LYS A 133 -9.49 0.88 17.03
N THR A 134 -9.09 -0.20 16.39
CA THR A 134 -7.78 -0.30 15.74
C THR A 134 -7.66 0.71 14.59
N VAL A 135 -8.67 0.82 13.73
CA VAL A 135 -8.72 1.84 12.67
C VAL A 135 -8.62 3.25 13.25
N LYS A 136 -9.38 3.55 14.30
CA LYS A 136 -9.34 4.85 14.99
C LYS A 136 -7.95 5.16 15.55
N LEU A 137 -7.22 4.15 16.05
CA LEU A 137 -5.87 4.32 16.60
C LEU A 137 -4.90 4.86 15.54
N PHE A 138 -4.97 4.36 14.30
CA PHE A 138 -4.15 4.86 13.19
C PHE A 138 -4.69 6.17 12.63
N ALA A 139 -5.97 6.22 12.26
CA ALA A 139 -6.56 7.37 11.58
C ALA A 139 -6.54 8.66 12.43
N SER A 140 -6.68 8.54 13.75
CA SER A 140 -6.65 9.70 14.65
C SER A 140 -5.31 10.43 14.65
N LYS A 141 -4.19 9.73 14.43
CA LYS A 141 -2.85 10.36 14.36
C LYS A 141 -2.74 11.25 13.11
N ALA A 142 -3.13 10.73 11.94
CA ALA A 142 -3.15 11.50 10.69
C ALA A 142 -4.12 12.70 10.79
N ARG A 143 -5.33 12.48 11.33
CA ARG A 143 -6.31 13.55 11.54
C ARG A 143 -5.78 14.62 12.48
N ARG A 144 -5.17 14.24 13.61
CA ARG A 144 -4.59 15.19 14.57
C ARG A 144 -3.49 16.03 13.93
N HIS A 145 -2.61 15.42 13.14
CA HIS A 145 -1.57 16.14 12.42
C HIS A 145 -2.16 17.19 11.48
N PHE A 146 -3.14 16.80 10.66
CA PHE A 146 -3.79 17.72 9.72
C PHE A 146 -4.42 18.95 10.38
N HIS A 147 -4.94 18.83 11.60
CA HIS A 147 -5.58 19.95 12.29
C HIS A 147 -4.63 20.80 13.14
N ASN A 148 -3.55 20.21 13.65
CA ASN A 148 -2.77 20.82 14.73
C ASN A 148 -1.33 21.16 14.34
N GLU A 149 -0.83 20.64 13.22
CA GLU A 149 0.56 20.78 12.81
C GLU A 149 0.64 21.57 11.50
N GLU A 150 1.60 22.48 11.40
CA GLU A 150 1.81 23.29 10.20
C GLU A 150 2.54 22.53 9.08
N ARG A 151 3.35 21.54 9.47
CA ARG A 151 4.12 20.73 8.52
C ARG A 151 3.17 19.92 7.66
N SER A 152 3.26 20.05 6.34
CA SER A 152 2.40 19.29 5.43
C SER A 152 2.93 17.88 5.17
N VAL A 153 2.00 16.95 4.93
CA VAL A 153 2.25 15.57 4.49
C VAL A 153 1.46 15.35 3.20
N ASP A 154 2.14 14.93 2.14
CA ASP A 154 1.51 14.61 0.85
C ASP A 154 0.89 13.20 0.87
N VAL A 155 1.57 12.25 1.51
CA VAL A 155 1.16 10.84 1.55
C VAL A 155 1.35 10.24 2.94
N TRP A 156 0.30 9.59 3.44
CA TRP A 156 0.35 8.81 4.69
C TRP A 156 0.59 7.33 4.40
N ILE A 157 1.58 6.76 5.09
CA ILE A 157 1.88 5.32 5.09
C ILE A 157 1.48 4.74 6.45
N LEU A 158 0.53 3.83 6.43
CA LEU A 158 0.08 3.09 7.60
C LEU A 158 0.77 1.73 7.64
N ILE A 159 1.66 1.54 8.61
CA ILE A 159 2.45 0.32 8.76
C ILE A 159 1.73 -0.59 9.74
N ILE A 160 0.98 -1.53 9.18
CA ILE A 160 0.07 -2.41 9.91
C ILE A 160 0.82 -3.67 10.37
N PRO A 161 0.99 -3.92 11.68
CA PRO A 161 1.59 -5.16 12.17
C PRO A 161 0.70 -6.39 11.90
N GLU A 162 1.32 -7.56 11.69
CA GLU A 162 0.67 -8.83 11.37
C GLU A 162 -0.43 -9.22 12.37
N ILE A 163 -0.27 -8.87 13.65
CA ILE A 163 -1.27 -9.10 14.71
C ILE A 163 -2.67 -8.54 14.35
N ILE A 164 -2.73 -7.44 13.60
CA ILE A 164 -3.99 -6.86 13.13
C ILE A 164 -4.55 -7.71 11.99
N PHE A 165 -3.72 -8.16 11.05
CA PHE A 165 -4.16 -9.06 9.99
C PHE A 165 -4.74 -10.37 10.54
N ASP A 166 -4.08 -10.95 11.54
CA ASP A 166 -4.51 -12.20 12.16
C ASP A 166 -5.83 -12.07 12.95
N ARG A 167 -6.03 -10.93 13.60
CA ARG A 167 -7.14 -10.73 14.56
C ARG A 167 -8.32 -9.91 14.04
N CYS A 168 -8.14 -9.12 12.98
CA CYS A 168 -9.13 -8.16 12.50
C CYS A 168 -9.65 -8.45 11.09
N ARG A 169 -9.17 -9.50 10.41
CA ARG A 169 -9.73 -9.92 9.11
C ARG A 169 -11.11 -10.58 9.26
N PRO A 170 -12.01 -10.46 8.27
CA PRO A 170 -13.25 -11.22 8.25
C PRO A 170 -12.99 -12.73 8.43
N GLY A 171 -13.74 -13.38 9.32
CA GLY A 171 -13.56 -14.80 9.63
C GLY A 171 -12.31 -15.16 10.46
N SER A 172 -11.61 -14.17 11.04
CA SER A 172 -10.48 -14.43 11.93
C SER A 172 -10.88 -15.30 13.13
N LYS A 173 -10.22 -16.46 13.29
CA LYS A 173 -10.35 -17.31 14.48
C LYS A 173 -9.38 -16.82 15.55
N ARG A 174 -9.84 -15.96 16.46
CA ARG A 174 -9.07 -15.42 17.60
C ARG A 174 -8.94 -16.43 18.76
N LEU A 175 -8.66 -17.69 18.44
CA LEU A 175 -8.56 -18.78 19.42
C LEU A 175 -7.27 -18.63 20.23
N GLY A 176 -7.37 -18.76 21.57
CA GLY A 176 -6.21 -18.70 22.47
C GLY A 176 -5.73 -17.30 22.86
N VAL A 177 -6.38 -16.24 22.38
CA VAL A 177 -6.09 -14.86 22.81
C VAL A 177 -7.01 -14.51 23.99
N PRO A 178 -6.49 -14.03 25.15
CA PRO A 178 -7.34 -13.55 26.23
C PRO A 178 -8.10 -12.30 25.77
N MET A 179 -9.42 -12.43 25.64
CA MET A 179 -10.29 -11.37 25.14
C MET A 179 -10.82 -10.52 26.29
N GLU A 180 -10.92 -9.21 26.07
CA GLU A 180 -11.43 -8.26 27.06
C GLU A 180 -12.81 -7.73 26.65
N LYS A 181 -13.75 -7.69 27.59
CA LYS A 181 -15.02 -6.97 27.42
C LYS A 181 -14.75 -5.50 27.68
N VAL A 182 -14.88 -4.66 26.66
CA VAL A 182 -14.81 -3.20 26.81
C VAL A 182 -16.23 -2.65 26.69
N ILE A 183 -16.67 -1.88 27.68
CA ILE A 183 -17.93 -1.11 27.60
C ILE A 183 -17.56 0.29 27.10
N LEU A 184 -17.82 0.59 25.83
CA LEU A 184 -17.55 1.92 25.25
C LEU A 184 -18.84 2.75 25.17
N ALA A 185 -18.79 3.98 25.69
CA ALA A 185 -19.80 5.00 25.46
C ALA A 185 -19.78 5.42 23.98
N LYS A 186 -20.98 5.51 23.38
CA LYS A 186 -21.19 5.85 21.95
C LYS A 186 -20.58 7.20 21.58
N GLY A 187 -19.78 7.23 20.51
CA GLY A 187 -19.24 8.46 19.90
C GLY A 187 -19.18 8.31 18.37
N SER A 188 -19.68 9.35 17.69
CA SER A 188 -20.17 9.45 16.30
C SER A 188 -19.27 8.91 15.18
N ASP A 189 -19.93 8.30 14.20
CA ASP A 189 -19.39 7.79 12.94
C ASP A 189 -18.74 8.89 12.08
N SER A 190 -17.57 8.59 11.53
CA SER A 190 -17.03 9.26 10.35
C SER A 190 -16.29 8.22 9.50
N ALA A 191 -16.94 7.81 8.41
CA ALA A 191 -16.49 6.82 7.45
C ALA A 191 -15.11 7.16 6.87
N LEU A 192 -14.24 6.15 6.79
CA LEU A 192 -12.95 6.20 6.10
C LEU A 192 -12.92 5.04 5.11
N ILE A 193 -12.83 5.39 3.83
CA ILE A 193 -12.65 4.48 2.70
C ILE A 193 -11.21 3.96 2.77
N PHE A 194 -11.04 2.64 2.89
CA PHE A 194 -9.75 1.96 2.78
C PHE A 194 -9.57 1.45 1.35
N LEU A 195 -8.51 1.89 0.67
CA LEU A 195 -8.00 1.20 -0.51
C LEU A 195 -7.25 -0.05 -0.06
N TYR A 196 -7.97 -1.17 0.02
CA TYR A 196 -7.36 -2.50 0.06
C TYR A 196 -7.00 -2.85 -1.39
N SER A 197 -5.74 -2.68 -1.78
CA SER A 197 -5.24 -3.30 -3.01
C SER A 197 -5.07 -4.79 -2.73
N ALA A 198 -6.13 -5.55 -2.97
CA ALA A 198 -5.99 -6.97 -3.25
C ALA A 198 -5.38 -7.07 -4.66
N ILE A 199 -4.13 -7.53 -4.73
CA ILE A 199 -3.64 -8.27 -5.89
C ILE A 199 -3.82 -9.74 -5.53
#